data_AF-L7EB76-F1
#
_entry.id   AF-L7EB76-F1
#
_cell.length_a   1.000
_cell.length_b   1.000
_cell.length_c   1.000
_cell.angle_alpha   90.00
_cell.angle_beta   90.00
_cell.angle_gamma   90.00
#
_symmetry.space_group_name_H-M   'P 1'
#
loop_
_entity.id
_entity.type
_entity.pdbx_description
1 polymer ?
#
loop_
_entity_poly.entity_id
_entity_poly.type
_entity_poly.pdbx_seq_one_letter_code
_entity_poly.pdbx_strand_id
1 'polypeptide(L)'
;MKNSKIKILALVPSIISLTVSLLPGAITPANASSLNCGSGNNWISNCSSQIYNFFNTVIVSANFGFSPNNLPDFTAILQGNTQILLGNPVDAIIGDPLLGNVGSVDGIADVVQLEVFHNISSGTTPFVPLITALAGDGVPDLAPTPPGSTLPYVSLYSAGAISQRNDNPSLGDSFLKFFLEIQGTPEGTIRTRDPVTLNVSSPLTGFPPEGAGSQLEFFSSAITPLFTPGPDGVFWTGDEVEVARIVPDANNRAVTLSLTPIPEPSNTLSCLLLGLGLFGVSCLQRLGKNFQ
;
A
#
# COMPACT_ATOMS: atom_id res chain seq x y z
N MET A 1 40.47 72.91 -14.30
CA MET A 1 39.70 73.01 -13.03
C MET A 1 38.44 72.17 -13.20
N LYS A 2 38.07 71.16 -12.42
CA LYS A 2 38.67 70.45 -11.29
C LYS A 2 38.04 69.05 -11.35
N ASN A 3 38.87 68.00 -11.34
CA ASN A 3 38.44 66.61 -11.21
C ASN A 3 37.66 66.41 -9.90
N SER A 4 36.42 65.93 -9.96
CA SER A 4 35.76 65.31 -8.81
C SER A 4 35.73 63.81 -9.02
N LYS A 5 36.68 63.12 -8.38
CA LYS A 5 36.68 61.66 -8.21
C LYS A 5 35.51 61.30 -7.28
N ILE A 6 34.50 60.59 -7.79
CA ILE A 6 33.53 59.90 -6.95
C ILE A 6 34.23 58.68 -6.35
N LYS A 7 34.43 58.69 -5.03
CA LYS A 7 34.85 57.51 -4.28
C LYS A 7 33.69 56.52 -4.26
N ILE A 8 33.84 55.40 -4.95
CA ILE A 8 32.97 54.24 -4.76
C ILE A 8 33.36 53.61 -3.42
N LEU A 9 32.49 53.72 -2.43
CA LEU A 9 32.64 53.01 -1.17
C LEU A 9 32.24 51.55 -1.43
N ALA A 10 33.17 50.61 -1.26
CA ALA A 10 32.86 49.20 -1.35
C ALA A 10 31.91 48.83 -0.19
N LEU A 11 30.65 48.51 -0.48
CA LEU A 11 29.82 47.76 0.47
C LEU A 11 30.44 46.36 0.58
N VAL A 12 31.06 46.09 1.72
CA VAL A 12 31.41 44.73 2.12
C VAL A 12 30.08 44.00 2.32
N PRO A 13 29.77 42.91 1.59
CA PRO A 13 28.67 42.05 1.99
C PRO A 13 29.11 41.38 3.28
N SER A 14 28.53 41.80 4.41
CA SER A 14 28.56 40.99 5.62
C SER A 14 27.85 39.69 5.28
N ILE A 15 28.62 38.64 5.04
CA ILE A 15 28.13 37.27 5.05
C ILE A 15 27.74 37.01 6.50
N ILE A 16 26.47 37.25 6.83
CA ILE A 16 25.87 36.64 7.99
C ILE A 16 25.82 35.16 7.66
N SER A 17 26.85 34.44 8.11
CA SER A 17 26.90 33.00 8.08
C SER A 17 25.69 32.50 8.87
N LEU A 18 24.64 32.11 8.16
CA LEU A 18 23.52 31.39 8.75
C LEU A 18 24.03 29.97 9.02
N THR A 19 24.73 29.78 10.14
CA THR A 19 24.93 28.45 10.69
C THR A 19 23.55 27.92 11.07
N VAL A 20 22.94 27.18 10.15
CA VAL A 20 21.82 26.30 10.47
C VAL A 20 22.39 25.22 11.38
N SER A 21 22.38 25.50 12.69
CA SER A 21 22.46 24.44 13.67
C SER A 21 21.17 23.65 13.50
N LEU A 22 21.26 22.54 12.77
CA LEU A 22 20.32 21.43 12.90
C LEU A 22 20.43 20.98 14.36
N LEU A 23 19.69 21.64 15.26
CA LEU A 23 19.29 20.95 16.47
C LEU A 23 18.63 19.66 15.99
N PRO A 24 18.99 18.48 16.53
CA PRO A 24 18.15 17.31 16.40
C PRO A 24 16.89 17.64 17.20
N GLY A 25 16.02 18.47 16.62
CA GLY A 25 14.64 18.55 17.00
C GLY A 25 14.18 17.13 16.88
N ALA A 26 13.80 16.55 18.01
CA ALA A 26 13.07 15.31 18.04
C ALA A 26 12.00 15.43 16.97
N ILE A 27 12.18 14.73 15.85
CA ILE A 27 11.09 14.41 14.97
C ILE A 27 10.27 13.48 15.88
N THR A 28 9.42 14.07 16.70
CA THR A 28 8.33 13.32 17.30
C THR A 28 7.67 12.70 16.09
N PRO A 29 7.70 11.36 15.95
CA PRO A 29 7.02 10.74 14.82
C PRO A 29 5.62 11.32 14.82
N ALA A 30 5.21 11.86 13.67
CA ALA A 30 3.83 12.24 13.47
C ALA A 30 3.01 11.08 14.03
N ASN A 31 2.17 11.35 15.03
CA ASN A 31 1.36 10.30 15.65
C ASN A 31 0.78 9.49 14.49
N ALA A 32 1.17 8.22 14.40
CA ALA A 32 0.47 7.25 13.58
C ALA A 32 -1.01 7.54 13.83
N SER A 33 -1.76 7.74 12.74
CA SER A 33 -3.23 7.82 12.75
C SER A 33 -3.75 7.13 14.00
N SER A 34 -4.32 7.89 14.94
CA SER A 34 -4.82 7.37 16.22
C SER A 34 -5.46 6.02 15.96
N LEU A 35 -4.84 4.95 16.47
CA LEU A 35 -5.12 3.57 16.15
C LEU A 35 -6.61 3.33 16.01
N ASN A 36 -7.06 3.11 14.78
CA ASN A 36 -8.45 2.74 14.58
C ASN A 36 -8.64 1.29 15.03
N CYS A 37 -7.64 0.43 14.79
CA CYS A 37 -7.57 -0.90 15.40
C CYS A 37 -6.39 -0.96 16.38
N GLY A 38 -6.68 -0.74 17.67
CA GLY A 38 -5.68 -0.76 18.74
C GLY A 38 -4.98 -2.11 18.93
N SER A 39 -4.33 -2.29 20.07
CA SER A 39 -3.77 -3.57 20.52
C SER A 39 -4.49 -4.06 21.78
N GLY A 40 -4.41 -5.36 22.07
CA GLY A 40 -4.98 -5.98 23.26
C GLY A 40 -6.14 -6.94 22.99
N ASN A 41 -6.80 -7.39 24.06
CA ASN A 41 -7.91 -8.35 23.93
C ASN A 41 -9.07 -7.72 23.14
N ASN A 42 -9.61 -8.47 22.18
CA ASN A 42 -10.71 -8.00 21.32
C ASN A 42 -10.38 -6.72 20.53
N TRP A 43 -9.11 -6.52 20.16
CA TRP A 43 -8.69 -5.30 19.48
C TRP A 43 -9.40 -5.06 18.15
N ILE A 44 -9.82 -6.12 17.45
CA ILE A 44 -10.56 -6.01 16.19
C ILE A 44 -11.92 -5.36 16.41
N SER A 45 -12.59 -5.64 17.54
CA SER A 45 -13.90 -5.04 17.87
C SER A 45 -13.85 -3.51 18.01
N ASN A 46 -12.67 -2.95 18.21
CA ASN A 46 -12.45 -1.51 18.35
C ASN A 46 -12.12 -0.83 17.01
N CYS A 47 -11.91 -1.60 15.93
CA CYS A 47 -11.71 -1.07 14.59
C CYS A 47 -12.91 -0.21 14.14
N SER A 48 -12.63 0.81 13.35
CA SER A 48 -13.65 1.46 12.53
C SER A 48 -13.19 1.62 11.10
N SER A 49 -14.15 1.73 10.18
CA SER A 49 -13.86 1.80 8.77
C SER A 49 -13.05 3.04 8.39
N GLN A 50 -11.95 2.82 7.67
CA GLN A 50 -11.04 3.87 7.24
C GLN A 50 -10.15 3.40 6.08
N ILE A 51 -9.69 4.36 5.27
CA ILE A 51 -8.65 4.13 4.25
C ILE A 51 -7.27 4.35 4.86
N TYR A 52 -6.37 3.39 4.63
CA TYR A 52 -4.97 3.44 5.01
C TYR A 52 -4.07 3.51 3.80
N ASN A 53 -3.00 4.30 3.92
CA ASN A 53 -2.00 4.49 2.89
C ASN A 53 -0.70 3.79 3.28
N PHE A 54 -0.10 3.08 2.35
CA PHE A 54 1.15 2.34 2.54
C PHE A 54 2.11 2.61 1.39
N PHE A 55 3.40 2.72 1.71
CA PHE A 55 4.43 2.44 0.72
C PHE A 55 4.53 0.93 0.58
N ASN A 56 4.59 0.43 -0.65
CA ASN A 56 4.62 -1.01 -0.90
C ASN A 56 5.92 -1.46 -1.57
N THR A 57 6.26 -2.71 -1.33
CA THR A 57 7.23 -3.47 -2.12
C THR A 57 6.58 -4.79 -2.51
N VAL A 58 6.55 -5.08 -3.81
CA VAL A 58 6.05 -6.33 -4.36
C VAL A 58 7.21 -7.08 -4.97
N ILE A 59 7.47 -8.29 -4.50
CA ILE A 59 8.46 -9.18 -5.08
C ILE A 59 7.70 -10.28 -5.82
N VAL A 60 7.94 -10.38 -7.13
CA VAL A 60 7.33 -11.37 -7.99
C VAL A 60 8.42 -12.15 -8.70
N SER A 61 8.39 -13.48 -8.55
CA SER A 61 9.22 -14.40 -9.32
C SER A 61 8.35 -15.09 -10.37
N ALA A 62 8.66 -14.86 -11.64
CA ALA A 62 7.87 -15.37 -12.75
C ALA A 62 8.74 -16.23 -13.69
N ASN A 63 8.22 -17.41 -13.99
CA ASN A 63 8.76 -18.34 -14.98
C ASN A 63 7.99 -18.20 -16.29
N PHE A 64 8.72 -17.97 -17.39
CA PHE A 64 8.15 -17.73 -18.72
C PHE A 64 8.31 -18.94 -19.64
N GLY A 65 8.37 -20.16 -19.09
CA GLY A 65 8.48 -21.40 -19.86
C GLY A 65 7.34 -21.65 -20.86
N PHE A 66 6.27 -20.85 -20.81
CA PHE A 66 5.10 -20.90 -21.69
C PHE A 66 5.04 -19.73 -22.68
N SER A 67 6.00 -18.82 -22.64
CA SER A 67 6.01 -17.62 -23.48
C SER A 67 6.30 -17.98 -24.94
N PRO A 68 5.48 -17.51 -25.90
CA PRO A 68 5.75 -17.66 -27.33
C PRO A 68 7.02 -16.88 -27.76
N ASN A 69 7.42 -15.87 -26.98
CA ASN A 69 8.61 -15.07 -27.22
C ASN A 69 9.87 -15.60 -26.51
N ASN A 70 9.78 -16.77 -25.86
CA ASN A 70 10.89 -17.44 -25.18
C ASN A 70 11.62 -16.52 -24.18
N LEU A 71 10.83 -15.79 -23.39
CA LEU A 71 11.34 -14.87 -22.38
C LEU A 71 12.05 -15.63 -21.24
N PRO A 72 13.13 -15.06 -20.67
CA PRO A 72 13.79 -15.65 -19.52
C PRO A 72 12.93 -15.48 -18.27
N ASP A 73 13.07 -16.44 -17.35
CA ASP A 73 12.57 -16.30 -15.98
C ASP A 73 13.17 -15.06 -15.32
N PHE A 74 12.39 -14.41 -14.45
CA PHE A 74 12.85 -13.25 -13.72
C PHE A 74 12.27 -13.17 -12.31
N THR A 75 13.00 -12.49 -11.43
CA THR A 75 12.48 -11.95 -10.19
C THR A 75 12.55 -10.43 -10.28
N ALA A 76 11.43 -9.75 -10.06
CA ALA A 76 11.37 -8.30 -10.01
C ALA A 76 11.00 -7.83 -8.62
N ILE A 77 11.60 -6.71 -8.23
CA ILE A 77 11.25 -5.94 -7.05
C ILE A 77 10.55 -4.68 -7.56
N LEU A 78 9.27 -4.56 -7.24
CA LEU A 78 8.42 -3.45 -7.66
C LEU A 78 8.10 -2.62 -6.43
N GLN A 79 8.11 -1.30 -6.58
CA GLN A 79 7.86 -0.38 -5.47
C GLN A 79 6.86 0.68 -5.87
N GLY A 80 6.09 1.17 -4.90
CA GLY A 80 5.06 2.16 -5.13
C GLY A 80 4.17 2.34 -3.91
N ASN A 81 2.87 2.49 -4.15
CA ASN A 81 1.91 2.79 -3.09
C ASN A 81 0.75 1.81 -3.11
N THR A 82 0.16 1.61 -1.94
CA THR A 82 -1.07 0.84 -1.76
C THR A 82 -2.02 1.60 -0.88
N GLN A 83 -3.30 1.57 -1.23
CA GLN A 83 -4.39 2.02 -0.38
C GLN A 83 -5.26 0.82 -0.03
N ILE A 84 -5.57 0.69 1.25
CA ILE A 84 -6.42 -0.38 1.77
C ILE A 84 -7.60 0.27 2.49
N LEU A 85 -8.82 -0.08 2.08
CA LEU A 85 -10.02 0.20 2.84
C LEU A 85 -10.20 -0.90 3.89
N LEU A 86 -10.30 -0.50 5.14
CA LEU A 86 -10.71 -1.34 6.26
C LEU A 86 -12.22 -1.17 6.47
N GLY A 87 -12.95 -2.27 6.58
CA GLY A 87 -14.38 -2.27 6.92
C GLY A 87 -14.67 -2.03 8.40
N ASN A 88 -15.95 -2.13 8.77
CA ASN A 88 -16.35 -2.19 10.17
C ASN A 88 -16.25 -3.64 10.69
N PRO A 89 -16.00 -3.84 12.00
CA PRO A 89 -16.05 -5.16 12.62
C PRO A 89 -17.39 -5.85 12.45
N VAL A 90 -17.34 -7.14 12.18
CA VAL A 90 -18.47 -8.05 12.09
C VAL A 90 -18.15 -9.33 12.86
N ASP A 91 -19.20 -10.08 13.21
CA ASP A 91 -19.08 -11.37 13.90
C ASP A 91 -18.41 -12.42 13.00
N ALA A 92 -18.90 -12.55 11.78
CA ALA A 92 -18.28 -13.38 10.76
C ALA A 92 -18.62 -12.85 9.37
N ILE A 93 -17.73 -13.10 8.41
CA ILE A 93 -18.05 -12.97 6.98
C ILE A 93 -18.63 -14.32 6.55
N ILE A 94 -19.82 -14.32 5.94
CA ILE A 94 -20.53 -15.53 5.53
C ILE A 94 -20.89 -15.45 4.04
N GLY A 95 -20.46 -16.45 3.28
CA GLY A 95 -20.83 -16.62 1.88
C GLY A 95 -20.29 -15.52 0.95
N ASP A 96 -19.21 -14.85 1.34
CA ASP A 96 -18.57 -13.88 0.46
C ASP A 96 -18.05 -14.60 -0.81
N PRO A 97 -18.33 -14.09 -2.02
CA PRO A 97 -17.93 -14.77 -3.26
C PRO A 97 -16.42 -14.96 -3.41
N LEU A 98 -15.60 -14.11 -2.80
CA LEU A 98 -14.15 -14.10 -2.92
C LEU A 98 -13.45 -14.65 -1.67
N LEU A 99 -13.92 -14.26 -0.50
CA LEU A 99 -13.34 -14.59 0.81
C LEU A 99 -13.93 -15.89 1.38
N GLY A 100 -15.12 -16.29 0.95
CA GLY A 100 -15.85 -17.42 1.52
C GLY A 100 -16.39 -17.09 2.91
N ASN A 101 -16.19 -18.02 3.85
CA ASN A 101 -16.52 -17.81 5.26
C ASN A 101 -15.25 -17.47 6.04
N VAL A 102 -15.31 -16.44 6.88
CA VAL A 102 -14.20 -16.01 7.76
C VAL A 102 -14.75 -15.77 9.16
N GLY A 103 -14.05 -16.29 10.17
CA GLY A 103 -14.47 -16.23 11.57
C GLY A 103 -15.54 -17.26 11.93
N SER A 104 -16.18 -17.05 13.08
CA SER A 104 -17.26 -17.90 13.60
C SER A 104 -18.42 -17.02 14.05
N VAL A 105 -19.66 -17.48 13.85
CA VAL A 105 -20.84 -16.76 14.35
C VAL A 105 -21.01 -17.07 15.84
N ASP A 106 -20.44 -16.23 16.70
CA ASP A 106 -20.47 -16.41 18.17
C ASP A 106 -20.97 -15.18 18.93
N GLY A 107 -21.32 -14.11 18.21
CA GLY A 107 -21.85 -12.86 18.73
C GLY A 107 -20.77 -11.84 19.11
N ILE A 108 -19.50 -12.09 18.78
CA ILE A 108 -18.38 -11.20 19.05
C ILE A 108 -17.87 -10.63 17.73
N ALA A 109 -17.86 -9.30 17.58
CA ALA A 109 -17.34 -8.67 16.38
C ALA A 109 -15.81 -8.75 16.33
N ASP A 110 -15.28 -9.84 15.77
CA ASP A 110 -13.86 -10.18 15.75
C ASP A 110 -13.29 -10.43 14.35
N VAL A 111 -14.07 -10.12 13.32
CA VAL A 111 -13.65 -10.13 11.92
C VAL A 111 -13.80 -8.75 11.31
N VAL A 112 -12.86 -8.35 10.47
CA VAL A 112 -12.97 -7.15 9.64
C VAL A 112 -12.54 -7.46 8.21
N GLN A 113 -13.34 -6.98 7.24
CA GLN A 113 -13.01 -7.09 5.82
C GLN A 113 -12.00 -6.02 5.41
N LEU A 114 -11.14 -6.38 4.48
CA LEU A 114 -10.16 -5.49 3.83
C LEU A 114 -10.45 -5.42 2.33
N GLU A 115 -10.08 -4.31 1.72
CA GLU A 115 -10.03 -4.16 0.27
C GLU A 115 -8.77 -3.40 -0.13
N VAL A 116 -7.97 -4.02 -1.00
CA VAL A 116 -6.91 -3.34 -1.74
C VAL A 116 -7.54 -2.76 -3.01
N PHE A 117 -8.12 -1.57 -2.91
CA PHE A 117 -8.78 -0.91 -4.05
C PHE A 117 -7.78 -0.16 -4.93
N HIS A 118 -6.56 0.10 -4.44
CA HIS A 118 -5.51 0.75 -5.21
C HIS A 118 -4.14 0.21 -4.84
N ASN A 119 -3.45 -0.42 -5.79
CA ASN A 119 -2.06 -0.82 -5.69
C ASN A 119 -1.39 -0.54 -7.02
N ILE A 120 -0.33 0.28 -7.00
CA ILE A 120 0.48 0.56 -8.18
C ILE A 120 1.94 0.46 -7.75
N SER A 121 2.67 -0.47 -8.35
CA SER A 121 4.09 -0.66 -8.12
C SER A 121 4.83 -0.79 -9.43
N SER A 122 5.99 -0.18 -9.54
CA SER A 122 6.80 -0.26 -10.75
C SER A 122 8.23 -0.67 -10.45
N GLY A 123 8.89 -1.25 -11.44
CA GLY A 123 10.28 -1.68 -11.35
C GLY A 123 10.83 -2.13 -12.68
N THR A 124 12.09 -2.51 -12.71
CA THR A 124 12.79 -2.98 -13.90
C THR A 124 12.76 -4.51 -13.98
N THR A 125 12.91 -5.05 -15.18
CA THR A 125 13.16 -6.48 -15.41
C THR A 125 14.42 -6.65 -16.28
N PRO A 126 14.94 -7.87 -16.46
CA PRO A 126 16.06 -8.11 -17.35
C PRO A 126 15.79 -7.77 -18.83
N PHE A 127 14.52 -7.70 -19.27
CA PHE A 127 14.16 -7.54 -20.68
C PHE A 127 13.41 -6.24 -21.00
N VAL A 128 12.79 -5.58 -20.01
CA VAL A 128 12.18 -4.26 -20.18
C VAL A 128 12.59 -3.29 -19.07
N PRO A 129 12.80 -2.00 -19.41
CA PRO A 129 13.26 -1.00 -18.46
C PRO A 129 12.19 -0.61 -17.42
N LEU A 130 10.92 -0.94 -17.66
CA LEU A 130 9.84 -0.64 -16.75
C LEU A 130 8.69 -1.63 -16.95
N ILE A 131 8.25 -2.25 -15.85
CA ILE A 131 6.93 -2.88 -15.74
C ILE A 131 6.16 -2.20 -14.60
N THR A 132 4.84 -2.30 -14.67
CA THR A 132 3.93 -1.82 -13.62
C THR A 132 3.02 -2.96 -13.20
N ALA A 133 3.04 -3.29 -11.91
CA ALA A 133 2.06 -4.14 -11.26
C ALA A 133 0.90 -3.29 -10.72
N LEU A 134 -0.32 -3.78 -10.96
CA LEU A 134 -1.57 -3.17 -10.55
C LEU A 134 -2.44 -4.20 -9.81
N ALA A 135 -3.13 -3.73 -8.78
CA ALA A 135 -4.22 -4.45 -8.13
C ALA A 135 -5.29 -3.48 -7.61
N GLY A 136 -6.51 -3.98 -7.45
CA GLY A 136 -7.66 -3.17 -7.07
C GLY A 136 -8.37 -2.56 -8.27
N ASP A 137 -9.63 -2.22 -8.08
CA ASP A 137 -10.52 -1.71 -9.12
C ASP A 137 -10.68 -0.18 -9.09
N GLY A 138 -9.99 0.48 -8.15
CA GLY A 138 -9.96 1.91 -7.98
C GLY A 138 -11.13 2.49 -7.18
N VAL A 139 -12.06 1.67 -6.69
CA VAL A 139 -13.24 2.14 -5.95
C VAL A 139 -13.21 1.58 -4.52
N PRO A 140 -13.18 2.43 -3.48
CA PRO A 140 -13.17 1.96 -2.09
C PRO A 140 -14.60 1.68 -1.60
N ASP A 141 -15.10 0.46 -1.80
CA ASP A 141 -16.48 0.08 -1.44
C ASP A 141 -16.64 -1.31 -0.80
N LEU A 142 -15.54 -2.05 -0.61
CA LEU A 142 -15.49 -3.43 -0.12
C LEU A 142 -16.24 -4.42 -1.01
N ALA A 143 -16.48 -4.12 -2.28
CA ALA A 143 -17.19 -4.97 -3.22
C ALA A 143 -16.62 -4.88 -4.65
N PRO A 144 -16.88 -5.87 -5.52
CA PRO A 144 -16.46 -5.75 -6.91
C PRO A 144 -17.17 -4.61 -7.65
N THR A 145 -16.41 -3.67 -8.22
CA THR A 145 -16.93 -2.68 -9.18
C THR A 145 -16.61 -3.10 -10.64
N PRO A 146 -17.61 -3.14 -11.56
CA PRO A 146 -19.04 -2.88 -11.35
C PRO A 146 -19.74 -4.02 -10.59
N PRO A 147 -20.84 -3.70 -9.86
CA PRO A 147 -21.61 -4.69 -9.12
C PRO A 147 -22.07 -5.84 -10.03
N GLY A 148 -21.74 -7.08 -9.66
CA GLY A 148 -22.09 -8.28 -10.44
C GLY A 148 -20.97 -8.82 -11.32
N SER A 149 -19.74 -8.29 -11.21
CA SER A 149 -18.54 -8.94 -11.72
C SER A 149 -18.28 -10.24 -10.94
N THR A 150 -18.94 -11.33 -11.34
CA THR A 150 -18.68 -12.68 -10.81
C THR A 150 -17.53 -13.35 -11.56
N LEU A 151 -16.95 -14.39 -10.95
CA LEU A 151 -15.89 -15.20 -11.56
C LEU A 151 -16.19 -15.57 -13.04
N PRO A 152 -15.19 -15.45 -13.94
CA PRO A 152 -13.88 -14.80 -13.75
C PRO A 152 -14.02 -13.27 -13.65
N TYR A 153 -13.50 -12.66 -12.57
CA TYR A 153 -13.72 -11.25 -12.27
C TYR A 153 -13.18 -10.34 -13.40
N VAL A 154 -14.09 -9.64 -14.09
CA VAL A 154 -13.73 -8.58 -15.05
C VAL A 154 -13.00 -7.42 -14.36
N SER A 155 -13.24 -7.27 -13.05
CA SER A 155 -12.61 -6.31 -12.15
C SER A 155 -11.37 -6.90 -11.45
N LEU A 156 -10.35 -6.08 -11.19
CA LEU A 156 -9.18 -6.44 -10.37
C LEU A 156 -9.45 -6.33 -8.85
N TYR A 157 -10.72 -6.38 -8.45
CA TYR A 157 -11.18 -6.30 -7.07
C TYR A 157 -10.43 -7.29 -6.17
N SER A 158 -9.63 -6.74 -5.26
CA SER A 158 -8.75 -7.50 -4.38
C SER A 158 -9.15 -7.29 -2.94
N ALA A 159 -9.66 -8.31 -2.27
CA ALA A 159 -10.17 -8.22 -0.91
C ALA A 159 -9.35 -9.04 0.07
N GLY A 160 -9.63 -8.90 1.35
CA GLY A 160 -9.06 -9.73 2.39
C GLY A 160 -9.87 -9.66 3.67
N ALA A 161 -9.32 -10.25 4.71
CA ALA A 161 -9.90 -10.15 6.04
C ALA A 161 -8.80 -10.17 7.11
N ILE A 162 -9.15 -9.64 8.28
CA ILE A 162 -8.46 -9.89 9.53
C ILE A 162 -9.47 -10.58 10.44
N SER A 163 -9.08 -11.69 11.05
CA SER A 163 -9.90 -12.42 12.02
C SER A 163 -9.10 -12.63 13.29
N GLN A 164 -9.74 -12.36 14.43
CA GLN A 164 -9.10 -12.52 15.72
C GLN A 164 -8.97 -14.00 16.07
N ARG A 165 -7.86 -14.33 16.71
CA ARG A 165 -7.66 -15.60 17.36
C ARG A 165 -8.23 -15.59 18.77
N ASN A 166 -8.62 -16.78 19.21
CA ASN A 166 -9.10 -17.04 20.57
C ASN A 166 -7.95 -17.36 21.55
N ASP A 167 -6.78 -16.74 21.36
CA ASP A 167 -5.59 -16.88 22.21
C ASP A 167 -5.37 -15.64 23.12
N ASN A 168 -4.46 -15.78 24.09
CA ASN A 168 -4.03 -14.70 24.98
C ASN A 168 -2.49 -14.57 24.93
N PRO A 169 -1.93 -13.42 24.49
CA PRO A 169 -2.65 -12.23 24.00
C PRO A 169 -3.43 -12.53 22.71
N SER A 170 -4.53 -11.82 22.49
CA SER A 170 -5.34 -12.00 21.27
C SER A 170 -4.59 -11.45 20.05
N LEU A 171 -4.33 -12.33 19.08
CA LEU A 171 -3.68 -11.98 17.82
C LEU A 171 -4.68 -11.99 16.66
N GLY A 172 -4.37 -11.31 15.55
CA GLY A 172 -5.16 -11.35 14.32
C GLY A 172 -4.47 -12.15 13.23
N ASP A 173 -5.15 -13.15 12.67
CA ASP A 173 -4.75 -13.70 11.37
C ASP A 173 -5.27 -12.81 10.27
N SER A 174 -4.51 -12.69 9.18
CA SER A 174 -4.96 -11.94 8.01
C SER A 174 -4.52 -12.61 6.73
N PHE A 175 -5.36 -12.46 5.71
CA PHE A 175 -5.06 -12.87 4.35
C PHE A 175 -5.66 -11.88 3.36
N LEU A 176 -5.09 -11.86 2.15
CA LEU A 176 -5.57 -11.11 0.99
C LEU A 176 -5.78 -12.08 -0.19
N LYS A 177 -6.89 -11.91 -0.91
CA LYS A 177 -7.14 -12.43 -2.25
C LYS A 177 -6.75 -11.34 -3.24
N PHE A 178 -5.52 -11.45 -3.75
CA PHE A 178 -4.84 -10.40 -4.49
C PHE A 178 -4.81 -10.72 -5.99
N PHE A 179 -5.51 -9.94 -6.80
CA PHE A 179 -5.33 -9.98 -8.25
C PHE A 179 -4.07 -9.22 -8.63
N LEU A 180 -3.30 -9.77 -9.56
CA LEU A 180 -2.11 -9.13 -10.06
C LEU A 180 -2.23 -8.95 -11.56
N GLU A 181 -2.19 -7.70 -12.02
CA GLU A 181 -2.00 -7.33 -13.40
C GLU A 181 -0.59 -6.73 -13.56
N ILE A 182 0.17 -7.18 -14.54
CA ILE A 182 1.51 -6.67 -14.87
C ILE A 182 1.46 -6.13 -16.29
N GLN A 183 1.68 -4.83 -16.41
CA GLN A 183 1.73 -4.10 -17.66
C GLN A 183 3.17 -3.84 -18.10
N GLY A 184 3.35 -3.64 -19.41
CA GLY A 184 4.64 -3.30 -20.01
C GLY A 184 5.57 -4.49 -20.23
N THR A 185 5.06 -5.73 -20.14
CA THR A 185 5.84 -6.92 -20.47
C THR A 185 5.95 -7.09 -22.00
N PRO A 186 6.91 -7.87 -22.51
CA PRO A 186 6.96 -8.19 -23.95
C PRO A 186 5.75 -8.98 -24.44
N GLU A 187 4.98 -9.62 -23.55
CA GLU A 187 3.69 -10.27 -23.85
C GLU A 187 2.50 -9.31 -23.74
N GLY A 188 2.75 -8.01 -23.57
CA GLY A 188 1.74 -6.99 -23.29
C GLY A 188 1.33 -6.98 -21.82
N THR A 189 0.03 -6.86 -21.57
CA THR A 189 -0.54 -6.98 -20.22
C THR A 189 -0.74 -8.44 -19.89
N ILE A 190 -0.20 -8.88 -18.77
CA ILE A 190 -0.41 -10.23 -18.24
C ILE A 190 -1.08 -10.15 -16.87
N ARG A 191 -2.01 -11.05 -16.57
CA ARG A 191 -2.70 -11.03 -15.27
C ARG A 191 -3.08 -12.41 -14.76
N THR A 192 -3.31 -12.48 -13.45
CA THR A 192 -3.87 -13.67 -12.80
C THR A 192 -5.36 -13.80 -13.11
N ARG A 193 -5.81 -15.01 -13.47
CA ARG A 193 -7.25 -15.31 -13.65
C ARG A 193 -8.01 -15.42 -12.34
N ASP A 194 -7.41 -16.16 -11.42
CA ASP A 194 -7.88 -16.31 -10.05
C ASP A 194 -6.94 -15.54 -9.12
N PRO A 195 -7.45 -14.97 -8.03
CA PRO A 195 -6.63 -14.17 -7.14
C PRO A 195 -5.63 -15.02 -6.36
N VAL A 196 -4.43 -14.49 -6.18
CA VAL A 196 -3.41 -15.11 -5.34
C VAL A 196 -3.81 -14.93 -3.89
N THR A 197 -3.83 -16.02 -3.12
CA THR A 197 -4.01 -15.90 -1.66
C THR A 197 -2.66 -15.58 -1.02
N LEU A 198 -2.54 -14.36 -0.49
CA LEU A 198 -1.40 -13.90 0.29
C LEU A 198 -1.76 -14.00 1.78
N ASN A 199 -1.02 -14.75 2.56
CA ASN A 199 -1.21 -14.84 4.01
C ASN A 199 -0.23 -13.92 4.72
N VAL A 200 -0.66 -13.34 5.84
CA VAL A 200 0.25 -12.57 6.68
C VAL A 200 1.39 -13.46 7.18
N SER A 201 2.61 -12.93 7.14
CA SER A 201 3.83 -13.64 7.56
C SER A 201 3.91 -13.85 9.07
N SER A 202 3.30 -12.97 9.84
CA SER A 202 3.18 -13.04 11.28
C SER A 202 1.80 -12.54 11.73
N PRO A 203 1.21 -13.13 12.78
CA PRO A 203 -0.06 -12.64 13.30
C PRO A 203 0.02 -11.18 13.74
N LEU A 204 -1.06 -10.46 13.50
CA LEU A 204 -1.18 -9.03 13.77
C LEU A 204 -1.48 -8.78 15.24
N THR A 205 -0.89 -7.70 15.77
CA THR A 205 -1.21 -7.16 17.10
C THR A 205 -2.01 -5.85 17.03
N GLY A 206 -2.27 -5.37 15.81
CA GLY A 206 -2.95 -4.11 15.50
C GLY A 206 -2.90 -3.83 14.01
N PHE A 207 -3.70 -2.87 13.54
CA PHE A 207 -3.74 -2.48 12.13
C PHE A 207 -4.03 -0.96 11.97
N PRO A 208 -3.18 -0.20 11.25
CA PRO A 208 -1.84 -0.58 10.76
C PRO A 208 -0.89 -0.90 11.93
N PRO A 209 0.24 -1.61 11.68
CA PRO A 209 1.16 -1.97 12.75
C PRO A 209 1.84 -0.73 13.35
N GLU A 210 1.99 -0.72 14.68
CA GLU A 210 2.61 0.37 15.43
C GLU A 210 4.14 0.33 15.35
N GLY A 211 4.77 1.51 15.30
CA GLY A 211 6.23 1.67 15.44
C GLY A 211 6.94 2.16 14.18
N ALA A 212 8.03 2.90 14.37
CA ALA A 212 8.87 3.35 13.26
C ALA A 212 9.52 2.14 12.56
N GLY A 213 9.27 1.97 11.27
CA GLY A 213 9.78 0.84 10.49
C GLY A 213 8.94 -0.43 10.59
N SER A 214 7.79 -0.41 11.28
CA SER A 214 6.88 -1.53 11.30
C SER A 214 6.24 -1.75 9.93
N GLN A 215 6.15 -3.01 9.54
CA GLN A 215 5.72 -3.42 8.20
C GLN A 215 4.75 -4.60 8.31
N LEU A 216 3.71 -4.59 7.47
CA LEU A 216 2.92 -5.78 7.21
C LEU A 216 3.55 -6.52 6.05
N GLU A 217 3.84 -7.80 6.22
CA GLU A 217 4.32 -8.63 5.13
C GLU A 217 3.34 -9.76 4.90
N PHE A 218 2.86 -9.86 3.67
CA PHE A 218 2.04 -10.95 3.16
C PHE A 218 2.82 -11.72 2.12
N PHE A 219 2.62 -13.04 2.06
CA PHE A 219 3.24 -13.85 1.02
C PHE A 219 2.35 -15.02 0.58
N SER A 220 2.62 -15.53 -0.62
CA SER A 220 2.09 -16.79 -1.10
C SER A 220 3.23 -17.71 -1.54
N SER A 221 3.05 -19.00 -1.38
CA SER A 221 3.90 -20.05 -1.96
C SER A 221 3.21 -20.75 -3.15
N ALA A 222 2.03 -20.28 -3.55
CA ALA A 222 1.29 -20.90 -4.64
C ALA A 222 1.95 -20.62 -6.00
N ILE A 223 1.95 -21.63 -6.87
CA ILE A 223 2.25 -21.44 -8.29
C ILE A 223 1.00 -20.88 -8.95
N THR A 224 1.09 -19.69 -9.54
CA THR A 224 -0.06 -18.99 -10.11
C THR A 224 0.15 -18.71 -11.59
N PRO A 225 -0.72 -19.20 -12.49
CA PRO A 225 -0.64 -18.86 -13.91
C PRO A 225 -0.90 -17.38 -14.20
N LEU A 226 -0.20 -16.84 -15.19
CA LEU A 226 -0.38 -15.51 -15.75
C LEU A 226 -0.77 -15.62 -17.21
N PHE A 227 -1.83 -14.89 -17.57
CA PHE A 227 -2.46 -14.94 -18.87
C PHE A 227 -2.34 -13.60 -19.58
N THR A 228 -2.12 -13.64 -20.89
CA THR A 228 -2.30 -12.50 -21.82
C THR A 228 -3.71 -12.58 -22.43
N PRO A 229 -4.36 -11.48 -22.86
CA PRO A 229 -5.62 -11.56 -23.58
C PRO A 229 -5.47 -12.42 -24.85
N GLY A 230 -6.57 -13.04 -25.29
CA GLY A 230 -6.57 -13.80 -26.52
C GLY A 230 -6.61 -12.92 -27.77
N PRO A 231 -6.84 -13.49 -28.96
CA PRO A 231 -6.87 -12.77 -30.23
C PRO A 231 -7.86 -11.59 -30.30
N ASP A 232 -8.92 -11.59 -29.48
CA ASP A 232 -9.87 -10.48 -29.42
C ASP A 232 -9.35 -9.25 -28.63
N GLY A 233 -8.20 -9.40 -27.95
CA GLY A 233 -7.59 -8.36 -27.11
C GLY A 233 -8.35 -8.08 -25.82
N VAL A 234 -9.37 -8.89 -25.53
CA VAL A 234 -10.18 -8.84 -24.33
C VAL A 234 -9.86 -10.09 -23.51
N PHE A 235 -10.32 -10.05 -22.28
CA PHE A 235 -9.65 -10.68 -21.18
C PHE A 235 -10.82 -11.21 -20.35
N TRP A 236 -10.87 -12.52 -20.13
CA TRP A 236 -12.03 -13.28 -19.65
C TRP A 236 -13.13 -13.54 -20.68
N THR A 237 -12.75 -13.68 -21.94
CA THR A 237 -13.59 -14.13 -23.05
C THR A 237 -13.39 -15.62 -23.36
N GLY A 238 -12.44 -16.28 -22.67
CA GLY A 238 -12.22 -17.73 -22.74
C GLY A 238 -11.19 -18.17 -23.77
N ASP A 239 -10.53 -17.22 -24.44
CA ASP A 239 -9.46 -17.43 -25.42
C ASP A 239 -8.06 -17.03 -24.88
N GLU A 240 -7.94 -16.74 -23.57
CA GLU A 240 -6.68 -16.30 -23.00
C GLU A 240 -5.60 -17.38 -23.05
N VAL A 241 -4.37 -16.94 -23.24
CA VAL A 241 -3.20 -17.81 -23.34
C VAL A 241 -2.34 -17.65 -22.11
N GLU A 242 -2.03 -18.76 -21.46
CA GLU A 242 -1.04 -18.79 -20.38
C GLU A 242 0.34 -18.53 -20.97
N VAL A 243 1.03 -17.50 -20.48
CA VAL A 243 2.35 -17.09 -20.99
C VAL A 243 3.44 -17.16 -19.93
N ALA A 244 3.05 -17.18 -18.66
CA ALA A 244 3.97 -17.29 -17.53
C ALA A 244 3.31 -17.91 -16.31
N ARG A 245 4.12 -18.28 -15.33
CA ARG A 245 3.67 -18.65 -13.99
C ARG A 245 4.46 -17.88 -12.96
N ILE A 246 3.78 -17.33 -11.97
CA ILE A 246 4.45 -16.95 -10.72
C ILE A 246 4.86 -18.25 -10.03
N VAL A 247 6.13 -18.36 -9.64
CA VAL A 247 6.70 -19.55 -9.02
C VAL A 247 7.45 -19.20 -7.73
N PRO A 248 7.47 -20.09 -6.72
CA PRO A 248 8.23 -19.87 -5.50
C PRO A 248 9.72 -19.63 -5.75
N ASP A 249 10.28 -18.66 -5.05
CA ASP A 249 11.71 -18.42 -4.99
C ASP A 249 12.43 -19.44 -4.07
N ALA A 250 13.72 -19.22 -3.82
CA ALA A 250 14.53 -20.05 -2.94
C ALA A 250 14.04 -20.08 -1.47
N ASN A 251 13.23 -19.10 -1.05
CA ASN A 251 12.61 -19.03 0.27
C ASN A 251 11.19 -19.62 0.29
N ASN A 252 10.79 -20.30 -0.79
CA ASN A 252 9.45 -20.84 -1.00
C ASN A 252 8.36 -19.74 -1.03
N ARG A 253 8.70 -18.55 -1.54
CA ARG A 253 7.79 -17.41 -1.71
C ARG A 253 7.64 -17.05 -3.18
N ALA A 254 6.43 -17.19 -3.70
CA ALA A 254 6.09 -16.88 -5.09
C ALA A 254 5.79 -15.39 -5.28
N VAL A 255 5.00 -14.83 -4.35
CA VAL A 255 4.71 -13.40 -4.25
C VAL A 255 4.96 -12.96 -2.83
N THR A 256 5.62 -11.83 -2.65
CA THR A 256 5.68 -11.11 -1.37
C THR A 256 5.14 -9.71 -1.57
N LEU A 257 4.22 -9.29 -0.70
CA LEU A 257 3.72 -7.93 -0.59
C LEU A 257 4.08 -7.38 0.79
N SER A 258 4.96 -6.39 0.81
CA SER A 258 5.39 -5.74 2.05
C SER A 258 4.85 -4.31 2.07
N LEU A 259 4.14 -3.94 3.14
CA LEU A 259 3.42 -2.68 3.29
C LEU A 259 3.93 -1.92 4.51
N THR A 260 4.51 -0.75 4.26
CA THR A 260 4.97 0.16 5.29
C THR A 260 3.96 1.29 5.45
N PRO A 261 3.32 1.45 6.63
CA PRO A 261 2.33 2.50 6.84
C PRO A 261 2.90 3.89 6.56
N ILE A 262 2.16 4.71 5.83
CA ILE A 262 2.46 6.13 5.66
C ILE A 262 1.70 6.88 6.76
N PRO A 263 2.40 7.57 7.69
CA PRO A 263 1.72 8.34 8.72
C PRO A 263 0.84 9.42 8.08
N GLU A 264 -0.42 9.48 8.50
CA GLU A 264 -1.30 10.62 8.19
C GLU A 264 -0.62 11.91 8.72
N PRO A 265 -0.63 13.02 7.96
CA PRO A 265 -0.12 14.29 8.47
C PRO A 265 -0.93 14.68 9.70
N SER A 266 -0.26 14.73 10.86
CA SER A 266 -0.92 15.14 12.10
C SER A 266 -1.39 16.59 11.97
N ASN A 267 -2.68 16.85 12.20
CA ASN A 267 -3.22 18.20 12.31
C ASN A 267 -2.71 18.96 13.56
N THR A 268 -1.77 18.39 14.33
CA THR A 268 -1.16 19.02 15.48
C THR A 268 -0.19 20.11 15.03
N LEU A 269 -0.70 21.33 15.09
CA LEU A 269 0.05 22.59 15.01
C LEU A 269 1.28 22.51 15.93
N SER A 270 2.47 22.27 15.38
CA SER A 270 3.70 22.43 16.15
C SER A 270 3.99 23.93 16.26
N CYS A 271 3.51 24.56 17.33
CA CYS A 271 3.95 25.90 17.70
C CYS A 271 5.41 25.81 18.14
N LEU A 272 6.31 26.14 17.21
CA LEU A 272 7.73 26.27 17.50
C LEU A 272 7.93 27.48 18.43
N LEU A 273 8.14 27.23 19.73
CA LEU A 273 8.61 28.25 20.68
C LEU A 273 10.10 28.51 20.40
N LEU A 274 10.38 29.40 19.43
CA LEU A 274 11.68 30.03 19.31
C LEU A 274 11.80 31.09 20.41
N GLY A 275 12.33 30.67 21.55
CA GLY A 275 12.83 31.59 22.56
C GLY A 275 14.12 32.24 22.09
N LEU A 276 14.04 33.46 21.56
CA LEU A 276 15.10 34.48 21.61
C LEU A 276 14.41 35.84 21.47
N GLY A 277 14.87 36.80 22.29
CA GLY A 277 14.07 37.94 22.69
C GLY A 277 13.60 38.88 21.57
N LEU A 278 12.51 39.57 21.90
CA LEU A 278 12.02 40.82 21.31
C LEU A 278 11.22 40.71 19.98
N PHE A 279 9.90 40.92 20.15
CA PHE A 279 8.87 41.33 19.19
C PHE A 279 8.33 40.32 18.15
N GLY A 280 7.05 39.97 18.32
CA GLY A 280 6.13 39.59 17.25
C GLY A 280 5.65 38.13 17.28
N VAL A 281 4.49 37.87 17.88
CA VAL A 281 3.74 36.62 17.64
C VAL A 281 3.02 36.77 16.31
N SER A 282 3.43 36.03 15.28
CA SER A 282 2.68 35.87 14.04
C SER A 282 2.43 34.39 13.78
N CYS A 283 1.26 33.90 14.23
CA CYS A 283 0.66 32.70 13.66
C CYS A 283 0.22 33.01 12.23
N LEU A 284 0.80 32.35 11.23
CA LEU A 284 0.23 32.37 9.88
C LEU A 284 -1.06 31.52 9.88
N GLN A 285 -2.22 32.19 9.93
CA GLN A 285 -3.49 31.58 9.56
C GLN A 285 -3.44 31.21 8.07
N ARG A 286 -3.51 29.92 7.75
CA ARG A 286 -4.04 29.49 6.45
C ARG A 286 -5.56 29.49 6.57
N LEU A 287 -6.18 30.66 6.36
CA LEU A 287 -7.62 30.76 6.13
C LEU A 287 -7.93 30.03 4.81
N GLY A 288 -8.34 28.76 4.92
CA GLY A 288 -9.09 28.10 3.86
C GLY A 288 -10.42 28.83 3.70
N LYS A 289 -10.52 29.66 2.67
CA LYS A 289 -11.82 30.13 2.18
C LYS A 289 -12.61 28.92 1.71
N ASN A 290 -13.75 28.68 2.34
CA ASN A 290 -14.86 27.99 1.71
C ASN A 290 -15.17 28.68 0.38
N PHE A 291 -15.04 27.97 -0.74
CA PHE A 291 -15.77 28.33 -1.94
C PHE A 291 -17.10 27.56 -1.89
N GLN A 292 -18.18 28.35 -1.92
CA GLN A 292 -19.53 27.91 -2.22
C GLN A 292 -19.60 27.28 -3.61
#